data_AF-A0A933TSQ2-F1
#
_entry.id   AF-A0A933TSQ2-F1
#
_cell.length_a   1.000
_cell.length_b   1.000
_cell.length_c   1.000
_cell.angle_alpha   90.00
_cell.angle_beta   90.00
_cell.angle_gamma   90.00
#
_symmetry.space_group_name_H-M   'P 1'
#
loop_
_entity.id
_entity.type
_entity.pdbx_description
1 polymer ?
#
loop_
_entity_poly.entity_id
_entity_poly.type
_entity_poly.pdbx_seq_one_letter_code
_entity_poly.pdbx_strand_id
1 'polypeptide(L)'
;MKTPLNPAVAELFDDLGLTLGTHQVEIIDFKQAETCYIHHTMAPVALVGYAIVSPTFARGRFPRLSFIDLIQKRPAMDEAEACALAAACDTHVTPPFWGNPEPFGEHLWDVIARYELAPFFQRVDHRYGGRGDHYLLRPRGFDWDDPDQPEIPGALAKWRADYKKLAPARQLMVATILQLYRQGDDPYWMVRVPKKWHASEGVEVLHKQGALQDWARLYALYPGW
;
A
#
# COMPACT_ATOMS: atom_id res chain seq x y z
N MET A 1 1.06 10.98 26.59
CA MET A 1 1.12 12.33 26.00
C MET A 1 1.08 12.12 24.50
N LYS A 2 -0.02 12.45 23.80
CA LYS A 2 -0.10 12.28 22.34
C LYS A 2 0.93 13.23 21.72
N THR A 3 1.86 12.72 20.92
CA THR A 3 2.77 13.55 20.13
C THR A 3 1.89 14.47 19.27
N PRO A 4 2.08 15.80 19.30
CA PRO A 4 1.30 16.70 18.47
C PRO A 4 1.49 16.32 17.01
N LEU A 5 0.39 16.30 16.26
CA LEU A 5 0.43 16.00 14.84
C LEU A 5 1.31 17.03 14.12
N ASN A 6 2.04 16.58 13.10
CA ASN A 6 2.72 17.51 12.21
C ASN A 6 1.67 18.50 11.66
N PRO A 7 1.90 19.83 11.73
CA PRO A 7 0.93 20.84 11.26
C PRO A 7 0.43 20.59 9.83
N ALA A 8 1.30 20.13 8.93
CA ALA A 8 0.92 19.83 7.54
C ALA A 8 -0.06 18.65 7.45
N VAL A 9 0.05 17.67 8.34
CA VAL A 9 -0.89 16.54 8.41
C VAL A 9 -2.24 17.00 8.97
N ALA A 10 -2.23 17.90 9.96
CA ALA A 10 -3.46 18.44 10.55
C ALA A 10 -4.24 19.28 9.52
N GLU A 11 -3.55 20.18 8.81
CA GLU A 11 -4.13 20.99 7.73
C GLU A 11 -4.74 20.11 6.63
N LEU A 12 -4.01 19.07 6.20
CA LEU A 12 -4.52 18.13 5.20
C LEU A 12 -5.81 17.43 5.68
N PHE A 13 -5.89 17.06 6.96
CA PHE A 13 -7.09 16.41 7.51
C PHE A 13 -8.26 17.38 7.56
N ASP A 14 -8.03 18.61 7.99
CA ASP A 14 -9.05 19.66 8.02
C ASP A 14 -9.61 19.94 6.62
N ASP A 15 -8.76 20.02 5.60
CA ASP A 15 -9.16 20.20 4.19
C ASP A 15 -10.06 19.08 3.68
N LEU A 16 -9.91 17.87 4.21
CA LEU A 16 -10.70 16.69 3.89
C LEU A 16 -11.93 16.52 4.81
N GLY A 17 -12.19 17.44 5.75
CA GLY A 17 -13.25 17.29 6.75
C GLY A 17 -13.03 16.11 7.71
N LEU A 18 -11.77 15.71 7.88
CA LEU A 18 -11.32 14.60 8.72
C LEU A 18 -10.67 15.12 10.01
N THR A 19 -10.63 14.28 11.04
CA THR A 19 -9.78 14.49 12.21
C THR A 19 -9.25 13.17 12.75
N LEU A 20 -8.20 13.23 13.57
CA LEU A 20 -7.73 12.08 14.34
C LEU A 20 -8.43 12.04 15.69
N GLY A 21 -9.37 11.12 15.84
CA GLY A 21 -10.03 10.83 17.10
C GLY A 21 -9.11 10.14 18.11
N THR A 22 -9.72 9.54 19.14
CA THR A 22 -8.95 8.86 20.18
C THR A 22 -8.39 7.51 19.71
N HIS A 23 -9.12 6.83 18.82
CA HIS A 23 -8.81 5.46 18.38
C HIS A 23 -8.81 5.28 16.86
N GLN A 24 -9.36 6.22 16.11
CA GLN A 24 -9.49 6.13 14.66
C GLN A 24 -9.69 7.53 14.07
N VAL A 25 -9.52 7.63 12.76
CA VAL A 25 -9.94 8.81 11.98
C VAL A 25 -11.47 8.96 12.03
N GLU A 26 -11.95 10.20 12.05
CA GLU A 26 -13.38 10.55 12.08
C GLU A 26 -13.67 11.58 10.98
N ILE A 27 -14.90 11.57 10.43
CA ILE A 27 -15.40 12.64 9.58
C ILE A 27 -16.14 13.64 10.49
N ILE A 28 -15.61 14.86 10.60
CA ILE A 28 -16.17 15.92 11.44
C ILE A 28 -16.97 16.96 10.66
N ASP A 29 -16.71 17.08 9.35
CA ASP A 29 -17.49 17.91 8.44
C ASP A 29 -17.87 17.11 7.19
N PHE A 30 -19.06 16.52 7.21
CA PHE A 30 -19.58 15.74 6.09
C PHE A 30 -19.74 16.57 4.81
N LYS A 31 -20.10 17.85 4.93
CA LYS A 31 -20.29 18.72 3.77
C LYS A 31 -18.95 19.01 3.11
N GLN A 32 -17.92 19.30 3.91
CA GLN A 32 -16.55 19.45 3.43
C GLN A 32 -16.06 18.15 2.80
N ALA A 33 -16.18 17.01 3.50
CA ALA A 33 -15.73 15.71 3.00
C ALA A 33 -16.39 15.32 1.66
N GLU A 34 -17.67 15.66 1.49
CA GLU A 34 -18.44 15.39 0.26
C GLU A 34 -18.03 16.30 -0.89
N THR A 35 -17.77 17.59 -0.64
CA THR A 35 -17.68 18.61 -1.68
C THR A 35 -16.28 19.18 -1.92
N CYS A 36 -15.33 18.93 -1.02
CA CYS A 36 -13.96 19.43 -1.13
C CYS A 36 -13.31 18.99 -2.44
N TYR A 37 -12.46 19.85 -2.99
CA TYR A 37 -11.56 19.46 -4.07
C TYR A 37 -10.47 18.54 -3.51
N ILE A 38 -10.26 17.39 -4.16
CA ILE A 38 -9.25 16.42 -3.74
C ILE A 38 -8.21 16.34 -4.85
N HIS A 39 -7.03 16.90 -4.59
CA HIS A 39 -5.90 16.76 -5.48
C HIS A 39 -5.53 15.28 -5.67
N HIS A 40 -5.05 14.90 -6.85
CA HIS A 40 -4.86 13.50 -7.21
C HIS A 40 -3.81 12.76 -6.36
N THR A 41 -2.90 13.50 -5.72
CA THR A 41 -1.89 13.04 -4.76
C THR A 41 -2.46 12.82 -3.35
N MET A 42 -3.47 13.61 -2.96
CA MET A 42 -4.20 13.46 -1.69
C MET A 42 -5.30 12.38 -1.74
N ALA A 43 -5.67 11.94 -2.94
CA ALA A 43 -6.73 10.93 -3.12
C ALA A 43 -6.55 9.66 -2.27
N PRO A 44 -5.33 9.12 -2.06
CA PRO A 44 -5.11 7.99 -1.15
C PRO A 44 -5.47 8.31 0.30
N VAL A 45 -5.07 9.48 0.82
CA VAL A 45 -5.37 9.88 2.21
C VAL A 45 -6.88 10.01 2.40
N ALA A 46 -7.55 10.73 1.50
CA ALA A 46 -8.99 10.92 1.54
C ALA A 46 -9.75 9.61 1.45
N LEU A 47 -9.40 8.74 0.48
CA LEU A 47 -10.08 7.46 0.33
C LEU A 47 -9.89 6.58 1.56
N VAL A 48 -8.66 6.45 2.09
CA VAL A 48 -8.38 5.62 3.26
C VAL A 48 -9.11 6.17 4.49
N GLY A 49 -9.01 7.47 4.74
CA GLY A 49 -9.69 8.13 5.86
C GLY A 49 -11.21 7.92 5.82
N TYR A 50 -11.83 8.19 4.67
CA TYR A 50 -13.26 7.95 4.46
C TYR A 50 -13.62 6.48 4.57
N ALA A 51 -12.80 5.55 4.07
CA ALA A 51 -13.12 4.13 4.08
C ALA A 51 -13.05 3.52 5.48
N ILE A 52 -12.20 4.04 6.36
CA ILE A 52 -12.15 3.62 7.78
C ILE A 52 -13.45 3.99 8.50
N VAL A 53 -14.00 5.18 8.22
CA VAL A 53 -15.26 5.65 8.83
C VAL A 53 -16.49 5.03 8.16
N SER A 54 -16.53 5.05 6.83
CA SER A 54 -17.64 4.56 6.01
C SER A 54 -17.16 4.13 4.61
N PRO A 55 -16.95 2.82 4.38
CA PRO A 55 -16.59 2.28 3.07
C PRO A 55 -17.58 2.67 1.96
N THR A 56 -18.85 2.82 2.31
CA THR A 56 -19.92 3.27 1.40
C THR A 56 -19.75 4.73 1.01
N PHE A 57 -19.45 5.63 1.95
CA PHE A 57 -19.18 7.03 1.64
C PHE A 57 -17.93 7.18 0.77
N ALA A 58 -16.85 6.48 1.13
CA ALA A 58 -15.62 6.46 0.31
C ALA A 58 -15.88 5.98 -1.12
N ARG A 59 -16.70 4.95 -1.29
CA ARG A 59 -17.11 4.44 -2.61
C ARG A 59 -17.97 5.43 -3.37
N GLY A 60 -18.84 6.19 -2.70
CA GLY A 60 -19.58 7.28 -3.32
C GLY A 60 -18.66 8.38 -3.84
N ARG A 61 -17.64 8.76 -3.06
CA ARG A 61 -16.68 9.82 -3.40
C ARG A 61 -15.66 9.41 -4.49
N PHE A 62 -15.32 8.12 -4.55
CA PHE A 62 -14.31 7.56 -5.47
C PHE A 62 -14.80 6.32 -6.24
N PRO A 63 -15.89 6.40 -7.03
CA PRO A 63 -16.64 5.23 -7.50
C PRO A 63 -15.89 4.27 -8.43
N ARG A 64 -14.76 4.71 -8.98
CA ARG A 64 -13.95 3.96 -9.95
C ARG A 64 -12.53 3.68 -9.48
N LEU A 65 -12.15 4.11 -8.27
CA LEU A 65 -10.77 3.92 -7.82
C LEU A 65 -10.58 2.48 -7.36
N SER A 66 -9.76 1.71 -8.09
CA SER A 66 -9.41 0.36 -7.67
C SER A 66 -8.33 0.37 -6.59
N PHE A 67 -8.21 -0.72 -5.85
CA PHE A 67 -7.14 -0.85 -4.86
C PHE A 67 -5.74 -0.85 -5.50
N ILE A 68 -5.60 -1.32 -6.74
CA ILE A 68 -4.33 -1.23 -7.48
C ILE A 68 -4.02 0.23 -7.84
N ASP A 69 -5.01 0.99 -8.32
CA ASP A 69 -4.82 2.42 -8.62
C ASP A 69 -4.43 3.21 -7.36
N LEU A 70 -4.99 2.82 -6.20
CA LEU A 70 -4.59 3.38 -4.92
C LEU A 70 -3.10 3.13 -4.64
N ILE A 71 -2.62 1.89 -4.82
CA ILE A 71 -1.21 1.53 -4.62
C ILE A 71 -0.29 2.34 -5.55
N GLN A 72 -0.65 2.43 -6.83
CA GLN A 72 0.13 3.10 -7.87
C GLN A 72 0.18 4.62 -7.72
N LYS A 73 -0.64 5.22 -6.85
CA LYS A 73 -0.57 6.65 -6.54
C LYS A 73 0.55 7.00 -5.56
N ARG A 74 1.13 6.03 -4.85
CA ARG A 74 2.17 6.28 -3.83
C ARG A 74 3.34 7.15 -4.32
N PRO A 75 3.95 6.93 -5.50
CA PRO A 75 5.09 7.73 -5.93
C PRO A 75 4.79 9.20 -6.15
N ALA A 76 3.53 9.56 -6.39
CA ALA A 76 3.11 10.94 -6.57
C ALA A 76 2.87 11.67 -5.24
N MET A 77 2.89 10.96 -4.12
CA MET A 77 2.65 11.54 -2.80
C MET A 77 3.92 12.13 -2.19
N ASP A 78 3.78 13.29 -1.57
CA ASP A 78 4.83 13.87 -0.73
C ASP A 78 4.90 13.19 0.66
N GLU A 79 5.83 13.65 1.50
CA GLU A 79 6.04 13.08 2.83
C GLU A 79 4.91 13.41 3.81
N ALA A 80 4.27 14.58 3.68
CA ALA A 80 3.14 14.97 4.52
C ALA A 80 1.93 14.10 4.21
N GLU A 81 1.62 13.89 2.93
CA GLU A 81 0.55 13.01 2.46
C GLU A 81 0.81 11.55 2.88
N ALA A 82 2.04 11.06 2.79
CA ALA A 82 2.40 9.72 3.24
C ALA A 82 2.26 9.56 4.76
N CYS A 83 2.71 10.56 5.54
CA CYS A 83 2.50 10.59 7.00
C CYS A 83 1.01 10.66 7.36
N ALA A 84 0.22 11.41 6.59
CA ALA A 84 -1.21 11.57 6.79
C ALA A 84 -1.98 10.26 6.55
N LEU A 85 -1.63 9.50 5.51
CA LEU A 85 -2.19 8.18 5.27
C LEU A 85 -1.83 7.20 6.38
N ALA A 86 -0.56 7.20 6.82
CA ALA A 86 -0.12 6.37 7.94
C ALA A 86 -0.92 6.71 9.21
N ALA A 87 -1.04 8.01 9.53
CA ALA A 87 -1.77 8.48 10.70
C ALA A 87 -3.26 8.11 10.65
N ALA A 88 -3.91 8.20 9.49
CA ALA A 88 -5.29 7.75 9.30
C ALA A 88 -5.46 6.26 9.66
N CYS A 89 -4.42 5.45 9.42
CA CYS A 89 -4.38 4.02 9.72
C CYS A 89 -3.88 3.70 11.13
N ASP A 90 -3.77 4.68 12.04
CA ASP A 90 -3.24 4.51 13.39
C ASP A 90 -1.80 3.97 13.41
N THR A 91 -0.96 4.42 12.47
CA THR A 91 0.47 4.16 12.46
C THR A 91 1.27 5.43 12.21
N HIS A 92 2.49 5.49 12.72
CA HIS A 92 3.38 6.62 12.55
C HIS A 92 4.64 6.20 11.80
N VAL A 93 5.04 7.04 10.86
CA VAL A 93 6.27 6.92 10.10
C VAL A 93 7.00 8.25 10.16
N THR A 94 8.33 8.20 10.11
CA THR A 94 9.19 9.38 10.26
C THR A 94 9.96 9.60 8.97
N PRO A 95 9.78 10.74 8.29
CA PRO A 95 10.60 11.10 7.12
C PRO A 95 12.07 11.39 7.51
N PRO A 96 13.02 11.43 6.55
CA PRO A 96 12.78 11.30 5.12
C PRO A 96 12.48 9.87 4.70
N PHE A 97 11.57 9.70 3.74
CA PHE A 97 11.34 8.39 3.10
C PHE A 97 12.18 8.29 1.83
N TRP A 98 12.22 9.39 1.08
CA TRP A 98 13.06 9.54 -0.10
C TRP A 98 14.53 9.65 0.32
N GLY A 99 15.38 8.75 -0.16
CA GLY A 99 16.80 8.71 0.19
C GLY A 99 17.13 7.98 1.50
N ASN A 100 16.14 7.45 2.22
CA ASN A 100 16.33 6.55 3.37
C ASN A 100 15.51 5.26 3.19
N PRO A 101 16.00 4.32 2.35
CA PRO A 101 15.27 3.11 2.01
C PRO A 101 15.27 2.02 3.10
N GLU A 102 16.08 2.16 4.14
CA GLU A 102 16.29 1.14 5.17
C GLU A 102 14.99 0.78 5.93
N PRO A 103 14.20 1.74 6.47
CA PRO A 103 12.97 1.41 7.19
C PRO A 103 11.94 0.68 6.32
N PHE A 104 11.88 1.00 5.01
CA PHE A 104 11.02 0.29 4.07
C PHE A 104 11.51 -1.15 3.85
N GLY A 105 12.81 -1.34 3.63
CA GLY A 105 13.40 -2.66 3.41
C GLY A 105 13.17 -3.59 4.60
N GLU A 106 13.40 -3.11 5.82
CA GLU A 106 13.14 -3.86 7.06
C GLU A 106 11.66 -4.26 7.16
N HIS A 107 10.75 -3.28 7.07
CA HIS A 107 9.32 -3.53 7.20
C HIS A 107 8.76 -4.43 6.09
N LEU A 108 9.26 -4.30 4.86
CA LEU A 108 8.89 -5.15 3.73
C LEU A 108 9.18 -6.63 4.02
N TRP A 109 10.38 -6.95 4.52
CA TRP A 109 10.75 -8.33 4.86
C TRP A 109 9.98 -8.85 6.08
N ASP A 110 9.71 -8.00 7.07
CA ASP A 110 8.83 -8.33 8.20
C ASP A 110 7.41 -8.67 7.75
N VAL A 111 6.84 -7.91 6.80
CA VAL A 111 5.53 -8.22 6.20
C VAL A 111 5.58 -9.56 5.45
N ILE A 112 6.64 -9.82 4.68
CA ILE A 112 6.76 -11.09 3.96
C ILE A 112 6.81 -12.28 4.92
N ALA A 113 7.54 -12.15 6.02
CA ALA A 113 7.60 -13.18 7.06
C ALA A 113 6.25 -13.32 7.80
N ARG A 114 5.70 -12.23 8.32
CA ARG A 114 4.46 -12.20 9.12
C ARG A 114 3.25 -12.75 8.36
N TYR A 115 3.14 -12.45 7.07
CA TYR A 115 2.01 -12.87 6.25
C TYR A 115 2.30 -14.14 5.42
N GLU A 116 3.45 -14.78 5.64
CA GLU A 116 3.88 -16.02 4.98
C GLU A 116 3.92 -15.90 3.45
N LEU A 117 4.45 -14.79 2.94
CA LEU A 117 4.44 -14.45 1.51
C LEU A 117 5.66 -14.98 0.72
N ALA A 118 6.50 -15.79 1.36
CA ALA A 118 7.66 -16.44 0.74
C ALA A 118 7.34 -17.26 -0.53
N PRO A 119 6.13 -17.83 -0.73
CA PRO A 119 5.79 -18.47 -2.01
C PRO A 119 5.70 -17.50 -3.20
N PHE A 120 5.59 -16.19 -2.96
CA PHE A 120 5.41 -15.17 -3.99
C PHE A 120 6.65 -14.33 -4.24
N PHE A 121 7.51 -14.21 -3.23
CA PHE A 121 8.71 -13.38 -3.25
C PHE A 121 9.93 -14.17 -2.79
N GLN A 122 11.10 -13.81 -3.30
CA GLN A 122 12.37 -14.38 -2.91
C GLN A 122 13.39 -13.30 -2.65
N ARG A 123 14.33 -13.61 -1.77
CA ARG A 123 15.56 -12.84 -1.60
C ARG A 123 16.58 -13.38 -2.59
N VAL A 124 17.23 -12.51 -3.33
CA VAL A 124 18.34 -12.82 -4.24
C VAL A 124 19.65 -12.33 -3.62
N ASP A 125 20.76 -12.94 -4.04
CA ASP A 125 22.09 -12.60 -3.51
C ASP A 125 22.67 -11.33 -4.16
N HIS A 126 22.24 -11.01 -5.38
CA HIS A 126 22.61 -9.79 -6.08
C HIS A 126 21.61 -8.66 -5.87
N ARG A 127 22.11 -7.45 -5.60
CA ARG A 127 21.29 -6.24 -5.47
C ARG A 127 21.15 -5.53 -6.81
N TYR A 128 19.92 -5.33 -7.26
CA TYR A 128 19.60 -4.70 -8.55
C TYR A 128 19.33 -3.20 -8.49
N GLY A 129 19.76 -2.54 -7.41
CA GLY A 129 19.56 -1.12 -7.20
C GLY A 129 20.46 -0.58 -6.10
N GLY A 130 20.10 0.58 -5.54
CA GLY A 130 20.95 1.35 -4.64
C GLY A 130 21.08 0.80 -3.23
N ARG A 131 20.75 1.61 -2.23
CA ARG A 131 20.76 1.20 -0.81
C ARG A 131 19.39 0.62 -0.40
N GLY A 132 19.37 -0.21 0.63
CA GLY A 132 18.15 -0.79 1.16
C GLY A 132 17.86 -2.22 0.69
N ASP A 133 17.20 -2.96 1.57
CA ASP A 133 17.02 -4.40 1.45
C ASP A 133 15.90 -4.82 0.49
N HIS A 134 15.03 -3.88 0.11
CA HIS A 134 14.00 -4.12 -0.89
C HIS A 134 14.61 -4.40 -2.27
N TYR A 135 15.78 -3.85 -2.60
CA TYR A 135 16.48 -4.15 -3.85
C TYR A 135 16.98 -5.61 -3.96
N LEU A 136 16.95 -6.38 -2.87
CA LEU A 136 17.24 -7.81 -2.85
C LEU A 136 15.97 -8.66 -2.99
N LEU A 137 14.78 -8.06 -3.10
CA LEU A 137 13.55 -8.79 -3.33
C LEU A 137 13.29 -8.96 -4.82
N ARG A 138 12.82 -10.16 -5.18
CA ARG A 138 12.27 -10.48 -6.49
C ARG A 138 10.95 -11.25 -6.38
N PRO A 139 9.94 -10.94 -7.20
CA PRO A 139 8.81 -11.85 -7.35
C PRO A 139 9.27 -13.19 -7.94
N ARG A 140 8.76 -14.30 -7.42
CA ARG A 140 9.05 -15.64 -7.96
C ARG A 140 8.37 -15.84 -9.31
N GLY A 141 8.97 -16.62 -10.19
CA GLY A 141 8.43 -16.91 -11.51
C GLY A 141 9.47 -16.88 -12.62
N PHE A 142 10.57 -16.19 -12.39
CA PHE A 142 11.68 -16.02 -13.33
C PHE A 142 12.98 -16.50 -12.70
N ASP A 143 13.90 -16.94 -13.55
CA ASP A 143 15.26 -17.23 -13.16
C ASP A 143 16.03 -15.91 -13.08
N TRP A 144 16.27 -15.42 -11.87
CA TRP A 144 16.91 -14.12 -11.68
C TRP A 144 18.44 -14.21 -11.76
N ASP A 145 19.01 -15.40 -11.66
CA ASP A 145 20.46 -15.61 -11.78
C ASP A 145 20.89 -15.59 -13.26
N ASP A 146 19.96 -15.84 -14.17
CA ASP A 146 20.14 -15.68 -15.61
C ASP A 146 19.94 -14.21 -16.05
N PRO A 147 20.89 -13.60 -16.78
CA PRO A 147 20.77 -12.24 -17.30
C PRO A 147 19.53 -11.98 -18.16
N ASP A 148 19.07 -12.98 -18.92
CA ASP A 148 17.89 -12.90 -19.79
C ASP A 148 16.58 -13.06 -19.02
N GLN A 149 16.66 -13.44 -17.74
CA GLN A 149 15.55 -13.60 -16.80
C GLN A 149 14.37 -14.38 -17.40
N PRO A 150 14.60 -15.61 -17.91
CA PRO A 150 13.54 -16.41 -18.52
C PRO A 150 12.50 -16.82 -17.47
N GLU A 151 11.23 -16.96 -17.91
CA GLU A 151 10.19 -17.56 -17.07
C GLU A 151 10.59 -19.01 -16.74
N ILE A 152 10.58 -19.36 -15.45
CA ILE A 152 10.80 -20.74 -15.02
C ILE A 152 9.57 -21.56 -15.43
N PRO A 153 9.72 -22.67 -16.18
CA PRO A 153 8.59 -23.44 -16.67
C PRO A 153 7.57 -23.80 -15.58
N GLY A 154 6.33 -23.35 -15.75
CA GLY A 154 5.21 -23.62 -14.84
C GLY A 154 5.19 -22.77 -13.56
N ALA A 155 6.20 -21.94 -13.31
CA ALA A 155 6.31 -21.17 -12.07
C ALA A 155 5.22 -20.11 -11.95
N LEU A 156 4.89 -19.37 -13.01
CA LEU A 156 3.78 -18.40 -12.97
C LEU A 156 2.41 -19.08 -12.84
N ALA A 157 2.23 -20.27 -13.41
CA ALA A 157 1.00 -21.05 -13.22
C ALA A 157 0.83 -21.44 -11.76
N LYS A 158 1.90 -21.93 -11.12
CA LYS A 158 1.92 -22.23 -9.68
C LYS A 158 1.69 -20.97 -8.83
N TRP A 159 2.39 -19.88 -9.13
CA TRP A 159 2.23 -18.59 -8.44
C TRP A 159 0.77 -18.15 -8.41
N ARG A 160 0.09 -18.16 -9.57
CA ARG A 160 -1.32 -17.78 -9.69
C ARG A 160 -2.25 -18.75 -8.97
N ALA A 161 -1.95 -20.05 -8.99
CA ALA A 161 -2.74 -21.04 -8.28
C ALA A 161 -2.64 -20.86 -6.76
N ASP A 162 -1.45 -20.56 -6.24
CA ASP A 162 -1.24 -20.33 -4.81
C ASP A 162 -1.82 -18.97 -4.38
N TYR A 163 -1.73 -17.94 -5.22
CA TYR A 163 -2.32 -16.63 -4.97
C TYR A 163 -3.84 -16.73 -4.75
N LYS A 164 -4.53 -17.50 -5.61
CA LYS A 164 -5.99 -17.69 -5.52
C LYS A 164 -6.44 -18.35 -4.22
N LYS A 165 -5.57 -19.08 -3.52
CA LYS A 165 -5.87 -19.77 -2.25
C LYS A 165 -5.68 -18.87 -1.04
N LEU A 166 -4.99 -17.73 -1.19
CA LEU A 166 -4.76 -16.80 -0.10
C LEU A 166 -6.06 -16.20 0.43
N ALA A 167 -6.10 -15.97 1.74
CA ALA A 167 -7.12 -15.13 2.35
C ALA A 167 -7.06 -13.69 1.79
N PRO A 168 -8.19 -12.96 1.75
CA PRO A 168 -8.26 -11.63 1.11
C PRO A 168 -7.18 -10.63 1.56
N ALA A 169 -6.90 -10.48 2.87
CA ALA A 169 -5.85 -9.54 3.30
C ALA A 169 -4.45 -9.92 2.79
N ARG A 170 -4.14 -11.22 2.73
CA ARG A 170 -2.86 -11.71 2.15
C ARG A 170 -2.81 -11.48 0.64
N GLN A 171 -3.92 -11.61 -0.08
CA GLN A 171 -4.00 -11.26 -1.50
C GLN A 171 -3.69 -9.77 -1.73
N LEU A 172 -4.25 -8.89 -0.89
CA LEU A 172 -4.00 -7.45 -0.94
C LEU A 172 -2.55 -7.10 -0.58
N MET A 173 -1.94 -7.78 0.40
CA MET A 173 -0.52 -7.59 0.73
C MET A 173 0.41 -8.00 -0.42
N VAL A 174 0.18 -9.17 -1.04
CA VAL A 174 0.95 -9.59 -2.23
C VAL A 174 0.75 -8.60 -3.38
N ALA A 175 -0.49 -8.17 -3.64
CA ALA A 175 -0.76 -7.18 -4.66
C ALA A 175 -0.05 -5.85 -4.37
N THR A 176 -0.04 -5.40 -3.11
CA THR A 176 0.65 -4.17 -2.70
C THR A 176 2.15 -4.26 -2.97
N ILE A 177 2.83 -5.29 -2.48
CA ILE A 177 4.28 -5.45 -2.67
C ILE A 177 4.61 -5.54 -4.17
N LEU A 178 3.84 -6.32 -4.92
CA LEU A 178 4.07 -6.52 -6.35
C LEU A 178 3.85 -5.24 -7.17
N GLN A 179 2.80 -4.47 -6.87
CA GLN A 179 2.52 -3.21 -7.56
C GLN A 179 3.53 -2.12 -7.17
N LEU A 180 3.99 -2.10 -5.92
CA LEU A 180 5.09 -1.23 -5.51
C LEU A 180 6.41 -1.59 -6.21
N TYR A 181 6.70 -2.88 -6.40
CA TYR A 181 7.86 -3.37 -7.15
C TYR A 181 7.80 -3.01 -8.65
N ARG A 182 6.61 -3.14 -9.27
CA ARG A 182 6.45 -2.97 -10.73
C ARG A 182 6.26 -1.53 -11.18
N GLN A 183 5.59 -0.70 -10.38
CA GLN A 183 5.18 0.67 -10.73
C GLN A 183 4.57 0.78 -12.13
N GLY A 184 3.63 -0.11 -12.45
CA GLY A 184 2.97 -0.12 -13.76
C GLY A 184 2.27 -1.42 -14.06
N ASP A 185 2.08 -1.69 -15.35
CA ASP A 185 1.38 -2.87 -15.82
C ASP A 185 2.07 -4.18 -15.39
N ASP A 186 1.21 -5.15 -15.05
CA ASP A 186 1.60 -6.52 -14.71
C ASP A 186 1.04 -7.51 -15.74
N PRO A 187 1.80 -7.79 -16.81
CA PRO A 187 1.43 -8.78 -17.81
C PRO A 187 1.75 -10.22 -17.38
N TYR A 188 2.37 -10.43 -16.22
CA TYR A 188 2.92 -11.73 -15.81
C TYR A 188 2.16 -12.33 -14.62
N TRP A 189 2.24 -11.75 -13.44
CA TRP A 189 1.79 -12.42 -12.21
C TRP A 189 0.28 -12.32 -12.02
N MET A 190 -0.28 -11.11 -11.99
CA MET A 190 -1.69 -10.85 -11.74
C MET A 190 -2.57 -11.03 -12.99
N VAL A 191 -2.35 -12.10 -13.74
CA VAL A 191 -3.15 -12.50 -14.90
C VAL A 191 -4.20 -13.53 -14.49
N ARG A 192 -5.48 -13.26 -14.75
CA ARG A 192 -6.62 -14.15 -14.43
C ARG A 192 -6.66 -14.59 -12.95
N VAL A 193 -6.30 -13.68 -12.05
CA VAL A 193 -6.43 -13.80 -10.58
C VAL A 193 -7.35 -12.69 -10.05
N PRO A 194 -7.89 -12.82 -8.83
CA PRO A 194 -8.57 -11.71 -8.17
C PRO A 194 -7.68 -10.47 -8.13
N LYS A 195 -8.14 -9.34 -8.69
CA LYS A 195 -7.39 -8.08 -8.72
C LYS A 195 -8.24 -6.81 -8.85
N LYS A 196 -9.57 -6.95 -8.83
CA LYS A 196 -10.53 -5.89 -9.17
C LYS A 196 -11.25 -5.34 -7.94
N TRP A 197 -10.58 -5.30 -6.79
CA TRP A 197 -11.16 -4.72 -5.59
C TRP A 197 -11.35 -3.23 -5.78
N HIS A 198 -12.49 -2.75 -5.31
CA HIS A 198 -12.62 -1.32 -5.08
C HIS A 198 -11.63 -0.90 -3.98
N ALA A 199 -11.08 0.31 -4.05
CA ALA A 199 -10.09 0.75 -3.08
C ALA A 199 -10.65 0.74 -1.63
N SER A 200 -11.88 1.23 -1.42
CA SER A 200 -12.52 1.20 -0.09
C SER A 200 -12.79 -0.22 0.42
N GLU A 201 -13.08 -1.17 -0.46
CA GLU A 201 -13.23 -2.60 -0.10
C GLU A 201 -11.89 -3.19 0.35
N GLY A 202 -10.81 -2.86 -0.34
CA GLY A 202 -9.46 -3.29 0.05
C GLY A 202 -9.07 -2.75 1.43
N VAL A 203 -9.32 -1.46 1.69
CA VAL A 203 -9.07 -0.84 3.00
C VAL A 203 -9.92 -1.51 4.09
N GLU A 204 -11.22 -1.74 3.82
CA GLU A 204 -12.11 -2.41 4.77
C GLU A 204 -11.65 -3.82 5.11
N VAL A 205 -11.21 -4.60 4.11
CA VAL A 205 -10.67 -5.95 4.30
C VAL A 205 -9.42 -5.93 5.17
N LEU A 206 -8.48 -5.03 4.88
CA LEU A 206 -7.25 -4.89 5.66
C LEU A 206 -7.56 -4.46 7.09
N HIS A 207 -8.50 -3.54 7.29
CA HIS A 207 -8.91 -3.08 8.61
C HIS A 207 -9.52 -4.21 9.43
N LYS A 208 -10.53 -4.91 8.89
CA LYS A 208 -11.22 -6.01 9.59
C LYS A 208 -10.32 -7.19 9.91
N GLN A 209 -9.24 -7.39 9.15
CA GLN A 209 -8.28 -8.48 9.38
C GLN A 209 -7.02 -8.03 10.14
N GLY A 210 -7.01 -6.81 10.69
CA GLY A 210 -5.88 -6.30 11.49
C GLY A 210 -4.59 -6.06 10.71
N ALA A 211 -4.68 -5.94 9.38
CA ALA A 211 -3.54 -5.80 8.48
C ALA A 211 -3.31 -4.36 7.99
N LEU A 212 -4.20 -3.43 8.37
CA LEU A 212 -4.19 -2.05 7.87
C LEU A 212 -2.93 -1.28 8.27
N GLN A 213 -2.48 -1.39 9.54
CA GLN A 213 -1.28 -0.69 10.02
C GLN A 213 -0.02 -1.15 9.29
N ASP A 214 0.15 -2.47 9.11
CA ASP A 214 1.28 -3.04 8.38
C ASP A 214 1.27 -2.59 6.91
N TRP A 215 0.10 -2.59 6.28
CA TRP A 215 -0.06 -2.13 4.90
C TRP A 215 0.25 -0.64 4.77
N ALA A 216 -0.28 0.19 5.68
CA ALA A 216 -0.10 1.63 5.66
C ALA A 216 1.36 2.01 5.88
N ARG A 217 2.07 1.31 6.78
CA ARG A 217 3.50 1.51 6.99
C ARG A 217 4.32 1.11 5.76
N LEU A 218 3.99 -0.02 5.12
CA LEU A 218 4.64 -0.44 3.87
C LEU A 218 4.44 0.60 2.76
N TYR A 219 3.19 1.05 2.58
CA TYR A 219 2.81 2.04 1.59
C TYR A 219 3.51 3.37 1.86
N ALA A 220 3.44 3.90 3.08
CA ALA A 220 3.98 5.21 3.44
C ALA A 220 5.52 5.25 3.38
N LEU A 221 6.22 4.20 3.81
CA LEU A 221 7.69 4.16 3.80
C LEU A 221 8.28 3.98 2.40
N TYR A 222 7.48 3.64 1.39
CA TYR A 222 7.97 3.33 0.04
C TYR A 222 8.90 4.43 -0.52
N PRO A 223 10.18 4.12 -0.77
CA PRO A 223 11.21 5.08 -1.19
C PRO A 223 11.42 5.09 -2.71
N GLY A 224 10.60 4.35 -3.47
CA GLY A 224 10.91 3.96 -4.84
C GLY A 224 11.45 2.53 -4.92
N TRP A 225 11.47 1.99 -6.14
CA TRP A 225 12.10 0.73 -6.51
C TRP A 225 12.87 0.94 -7.80
#